data_AF-A0A6H2GZS3-F1
#
_entry.id   AF-A0A6H2GZS3-F1
#
_cell.length_a   1.000
_cell.length_b   1.000
_cell.length_c   1.000
_cell.angle_alpha   90.00
_cell.angle_beta   90.00
_cell.angle_gamma   90.00
#
_symmetry.space_group_name_H-M   'P 1'
#
loop_
_entity.id
_entity.type
_entity.pdbx_description
1 polymer ?
#
loop_
_entity_poly.entity_id
_entity_poly.type
_entity_poly.pdbx_seq_one_letter_code
_entity_poly.pdbx_strand_id
1 'polypeptide(L)'
;MATIYPFMTGSYAREVYLYGNRSFPSIKPEYVQPVKQYAAATYSYDQVDNALGRSWITAAEHGDTTALMPPRPAPLEPEPTPQPPAPTEPEPPVVIPPAETVPSADPAPPSNSEQPVDGGEEAV
;
A
#
# COMPACT_ATOMS: atom_id res chain seq x y z
N MET A 1 5.91 -2.26 -46.14
CA MET A 1 5.44 -2.42 -44.75
C MET A 1 6.66 -2.66 -43.87
N ALA A 2 6.78 -1.95 -42.76
CA ALA A 2 7.89 -2.16 -41.84
C ALA A 2 7.63 -3.38 -40.96
N THR A 3 8.66 -4.22 -40.77
CA THR A 3 8.59 -5.35 -39.85
C THR A 3 8.76 -4.86 -38.42
N ILE A 4 7.73 -5.02 -37.60
CA ILE A 4 7.78 -4.69 -36.17
C ILE A 4 8.26 -5.92 -35.40
N TYR A 5 9.39 -5.78 -34.71
CA TYR A 5 9.92 -6.83 -33.87
C TYR A 5 9.43 -6.67 -32.43
N PRO A 6 8.76 -7.69 -31.84
CA PRO A 6 8.21 -7.59 -30.49
C PRO A 6 9.29 -7.41 -29.43
N PHE A 7 10.47 -8.02 -29.61
CA PHE A 7 11.60 -7.85 -28.67
C PHE A 7 12.10 -6.40 -28.63
N MET A 8 12.17 -5.72 -29.78
CA MET A 8 12.55 -4.30 -29.83
C MET A 8 11.49 -3.40 -29.19
N THR A 9 10.21 -3.75 -29.38
CA THR A 9 9.08 -3.02 -28.78
C THR A 9 9.17 -3.05 -27.25
N GLY A 10 9.39 -4.23 -26.66
CA GLY A 10 9.55 -4.36 -25.21
C GLY A 10 10.80 -3.64 -24.68
N SER A 11 11.93 -3.73 -25.39
CA SER A 11 13.14 -2.98 -25.03
C SER A 11 12.92 -1.47 -25.05
N TYR A 12 12.31 -0.93 -26.11
CA TYR A 12 12.01 0.50 -26.20
C TYR A 12 11.00 0.94 -25.13
N ALA A 13 9.96 0.16 -24.86
CA ALA A 13 9.01 0.51 -23.81
C ALA A 13 9.69 0.61 -22.44
N ARG A 14 10.59 -0.32 -22.13
CA ARG A 14 11.36 -0.29 -20.88
C ARG A 14 12.28 0.93 -20.81
N GLU A 15 13.01 1.23 -21.88
CA GLU A 15 13.91 2.37 -21.91
C GLU A 15 13.20 3.72 -21.83
N VAL A 16 11.97 3.82 -22.37
CA VAL A 16 11.17 5.05 -22.34
C VAL A 16 10.43 5.23 -21.01
N TYR A 17 9.68 4.23 -20.55
CA TYR A 17 8.78 4.38 -19.39
C TYR A 17 9.42 4.02 -18.05
N LEU A 18 10.41 3.13 -18.01
CA LEU A 18 10.97 2.64 -16.73
C LEU A 18 12.34 3.23 -16.40
N TYR A 19 13.16 3.55 -17.41
CA TYR A 19 14.49 4.10 -17.19
C TYR A 19 14.67 5.54 -17.69
N GLY A 20 13.86 5.99 -18.64
CA GLY A 20 14.04 7.31 -19.27
C GLY A 20 15.35 7.45 -20.06
N ASN A 21 15.96 6.34 -20.47
CA ASN A 21 17.18 6.33 -21.28
C ASN A 21 16.91 6.73 -22.74
N ARG A 22 15.65 6.60 -23.19
CA ARG A 22 15.20 7.03 -24.50
C ARG A 22 13.90 7.81 -24.39
N SER A 23 13.64 8.58 -25.43
CA SER A 23 12.37 9.27 -25.65
C SER A 23 11.79 8.84 -27.00
N PHE A 24 10.47 9.01 -27.18
CA PHE A 24 9.78 8.72 -28.44
C PHE A 24 10.38 9.35 -29.70
N PRO A 25 10.85 10.61 -29.72
CA PRO A 25 11.54 11.16 -30.89
C PRO A 25 12.89 10.49 -31.18
N SER A 26 13.45 9.75 -30.23
CA SER A 26 14.73 9.04 -30.37
C SER A 26 14.57 7.60 -30.86
N ILE A 27 13.34 7.09 -30.98
CA ILE A 27 13.05 5.76 -31.55
C ILE A 27 12.45 5.93 -32.96
N LYS A 28 12.41 4.83 -33.72
CA LYS A 28 11.79 4.85 -35.04
C LYS A 28 10.28 5.12 -34.90
N PRO A 29 9.69 5.97 -35.76
CA PRO A 29 8.27 6.33 -35.68
C PRO A 29 7.34 5.12 -35.78
N GLU A 30 7.78 4.10 -36.53
CA GLU A 30 7.11 2.79 -36.69
C GLU A 30 6.89 2.05 -35.36
N TYR A 31 7.77 2.30 -34.36
CA TYR A 31 7.73 1.66 -33.06
C TYR A 31 6.96 2.46 -32.01
N VAL A 32 6.64 3.73 -32.27
CA VAL A 32 5.96 4.60 -31.29
C VAL A 32 4.63 4.01 -30.86
N GLN A 33 3.81 3.61 -31.84
CA GLN A 33 2.49 3.05 -31.59
C GLN A 33 2.55 1.68 -30.87
N PRO A 34 3.32 0.67 -31.34
CA PRO A 34 3.39 -0.61 -30.64
C PRO A 34 4.06 -0.51 -29.27
N VAL A 35 4.97 0.45 -29.04
CA VAL A 35 5.54 0.72 -27.71
C VAL A 35 4.48 1.23 -26.75
N LYS A 36 3.61 2.17 -27.19
CA LYS A 36 2.48 2.64 -26.38
C LYS A 36 1.51 1.50 -26.04
N GLN A 37 1.19 0.64 -27.02
CA GLN A 37 0.35 -0.55 -26.76
C GLN A 37 0.98 -1.51 -25.77
N TYR A 38 2.27 -1.79 -25.92
CA TYR A 38 2.99 -2.68 -25.01
C TYR A 38 3.03 -2.12 -23.60
N ALA A 39 3.33 -0.82 -23.45
CA ALA A 39 3.29 -0.13 -22.17
C ALA A 39 1.89 -0.20 -21.55
N ALA A 40 0.84 0.06 -22.33
CA ALA A 40 -0.54 0.01 -21.85
C ALA A 40 -0.98 -1.39 -21.39
N ALA A 41 -0.46 -2.45 -22.02
CA ALA A 41 -0.77 -3.83 -21.66
C ALA A 41 0.09 -4.40 -20.52
N THR A 42 1.30 -3.85 -20.32
CA THR A 42 2.33 -4.45 -19.43
C THR A 42 2.59 -3.62 -18.18
N TYR A 43 2.45 -2.30 -18.25
CA TYR A 43 2.80 -1.39 -17.16
C TYR A 43 1.58 -0.91 -16.40
N SER A 44 1.77 -0.56 -15.13
CA SER A 44 0.72 0.03 -14.30
C SER A 44 0.54 1.52 -14.58
N TYR A 45 -0.63 2.05 -14.21
CA TYR A 45 -0.88 3.50 -14.29
C TYR A 45 0.20 4.30 -13.55
N ASP A 46 0.60 3.87 -12.35
CA ASP A 46 1.69 4.49 -11.60
C ASP A 46 3.02 4.53 -12.36
N GLN A 47 3.37 3.50 -13.12
CA GLN A 47 4.60 3.50 -13.91
C GLN A 47 4.53 4.52 -15.05
N VAL A 48 3.38 4.62 -15.70
CA VAL A 48 3.14 5.58 -16.79
C VAL A 48 3.08 7.02 -16.22
N ASP A 49 2.44 7.23 -15.07
CA ASP A 49 2.36 8.50 -14.35
C ASP A 49 3.75 8.95 -13.86
N ASN A 50 4.57 8.02 -13.34
CA ASN A 50 5.95 8.30 -12.96
C ASN A 50 6.80 8.72 -14.17
N ALA A 51 6.61 8.09 -15.33
CA ALA A 51 7.32 8.49 -16.54
C ALA A 51 6.99 9.93 -16.95
N LEU A 52 5.72 10.35 -16.81
CA LEU A 52 5.31 11.74 -17.00
C LEU A 52 5.91 12.68 -15.94
N GLY A 53 5.86 12.29 -14.66
CA GLY A 53 6.40 13.08 -13.55
C GLY A 53 7.92 13.27 -13.61
N ARG A 54 8.63 12.34 -14.25
CA ARG A 54 10.08 12.42 -14.51
C ARG A 54 10.42 13.04 -15.87
N SER A 55 9.42 13.53 -16.60
CA SER A 55 9.56 14.14 -17.93
C SER A 55 10.21 13.22 -18.98
N TRP A 56 10.03 11.90 -18.85
CA TRP A 56 10.50 10.92 -19.83
C TRP A 56 9.58 10.82 -21.05
N ILE A 57 8.30 11.09 -20.82
CA ILE A 57 7.24 11.17 -21.83
C ILE A 57 6.52 12.51 -21.71
N THR A 58 5.90 12.95 -22.79
CA THR A 58 5.05 14.14 -22.82
C THR A 58 3.64 13.84 -22.31
N ALA A 59 2.89 14.89 -21.94
CA ALA A 59 1.48 14.75 -21.55
C ALA A 59 0.61 14.15 -22.67
N ALA A 60 0.91 14.45 -23.94
CA ALA A 60 0.21 13.86 -25.08
C ALA A 60 0.46 12.34 -25.17
N GLU A 61 1.71 11.91 -25.03
CA GLU A 61 2.07 10.49 -25.09
C GLU A 61 1.54 9.71 -23.88
N HIS A 62 1.54 10.33 -22.70
CA HIS A 62 0.89 9.80 -21.51
C HIS A 62 -0.60 9.60 -21.75
N GLY A 63 -1.30 10.60 -22.30
CA GLY A 63 -2.71 10.51 -22.68
C GLY A 63 -2.98 9.40 -23.70
N ASP A 64 -2.17 9.30 -24.75
CA ASP A 64 -2.28 8.24 -25.76
C ASP A 64 -2.09 6.85 -25.14
N THR A 65 -1.19 6.71 -24.17
CA THR A 65 -0.89 5.42 -23.53
C THR A 65 -2.01 5.03 -22.59
N THR A 66 -2.44 5.96 -21.73
CA THR A 66 -3.50 5.72 -20.75
C THR A 66 -4.87 5.48 -21.42
N ALA A 67 -5.11 6.06 -22.60
CA ALA A 67 -6.29 5.77 -23.41
C ALA A 67 -6.31 4.33 -23.97
N LEU A 68 -5.15 3.69 -24.10
CA LEU A 68 -5.03 2.29 -24.53
C LEU A 68 -5.03 1.30 -23.36
N MET A 69 -4.85 1.79 -22.12
CA MET A 69 -4.84 0.93 -20.95
C MET A 69 -6.25 0.41 -20.67
N PRO A 70 -6.39 -0.85 -20.21
CA PRO A 70 -7.68 -1.32 -19.72
C PRO A 70 -8.13 -0.41 -18.58
N PRO A 71 -9.44 -0.13 -18.44
CA PRO A 71 -9.96 0.76 -17.42
C PRO A 71 -9.34 0.38 -16.09
N ARG A 72 -8.75 1.37 -15.40
CA ARG A 72 -8.13 1.20 -14.09
C ARG A 72 -9.09 0.31 -13.29
N PRO A 73 -8.66 -0.91 -12.91
CA PRO A 73 -9.54 -1.75 -12.11
C PRO A 73 -9.97 -0.86 -10.97
N ALA A 74 -11.29 -0.75 -10.76
CA ALA A 74 -11.81 -0.06 -9.59
C ALA A 74 -10.96 -0.56 -8.42
N PRO A 75 -10.47 0.34 -7.52
CA PRO A 75 -9.80 -0.12 -6.32
C PRO A 75 -10.62 -1.28 -5.85
N LEU A 76 -10.03 -2.49 -5.77
CA LEU A 76 -10.73 -3.63 -5.25
C LEU A 76 -11.30 -3.07 -3.95
N GLU A 77 -12.63 -2.85 -3.89
CA GLU A 77 -13.32 -2.84 -2.62
C GLU A 77 -12.72 -4.06 -1.96
N PRO A 78 -11.96 -3.87 -0.86
CA PRO A 78 -11.10 -4.91 -0.35
C PRO A 78 -11.97 -6.15 -0.37
N GLU A 79 -11.58 -7.17 -1.16
CA GLU A 79 -12.20 -8.48 -0.98
C GLU A 79 -12.25 -8.64 0.52
N PRO A 80 -13.43 -8.92 1.13
CA PRO A 80 -13.51 -8.99 2.56
C PRO A 80 -12.38 -9.92 2.98
N THR A 81 -11.30 -9.34 3.52
CA THR A 81 -10.25 -10.10 4.17
C THR A 81 -11.03 -11.07 5.01
N PRO A 82 -10.79 -12.40 4.95
CA PRO A 82 -11.46 -13.30 5.87
C PRO A 82 -11.30 -12.64 7.23
N GLN A 83 -12.41 -12.13 7.76
CA GLN A 83 -12.36 -11.32 8.96
C GLN A 83 -11.65 -12.25 9.95
N PRO A 84 -10.53 -11.85 10.60
CA PRO A 84 -10.20 -12.55 11.83
C PRO A 84 -11.53 -12.61 12.60
N PRO A 85 -11.96 -13.80 13.07
CA PRO A 85 -13.29 -13.96 13.63
C PRO A 85 -13.51 -12.77 14.55
N ALA A 86 -14.60 -12.02 14.31
CA ALA A 86 -14.92 -10.83 15.08
C ALA A 86 -14.60 -11.13 16.54
N PRO A 87 -13.89 -10.24 17.28
CA PRO A 87 -13.62 -10.48 18.69
C PRO A 87 -14.97 -10.81 19.31
N THR A 88 -15.12 -12.05 19.77
CA THR A 88 -16.37 -12.58 20.29
C THR A 88 -16.93 -11.53 21.21
N GLU A 89 -18.08 -10.96 20.85
CA GLU A 89 -18.82 -10.07 21.72
C GLU A 89 -18.91 -10.78 23.06
N PRO A 90 -18.40 -10.19 24.16
CA PRO A 90 -18.39 -10.88 25.43
C PRO A 90 -19.84 -11.25 25.73
N GLU A 91 -20.10 -12.56 25.86
CA GLU A 91 -21.43 -13.07 26.16
C GLU A 91 -22.02 -12.27 27.34
N PRO A 92 -23.32 -11.94 27.30
CA PRO A 92 -23.94 -11.24 28.42
C PRO A 92 -23.68 -12.06 29.69
N PRO A 93 -23.34 -11.41 30.82
CA PRO A 93 -22.98 -12.13 32.03
C PRO A 93 -24.13 -13.07 32.40
N VAL A 94 -23.80 -14.36 32.50
CA VAL A 94 -24.71 -15.36 33.05
C VAL A 94 -25.16 -14.85 34.40
N VAL A 95 -26.46 -14.56 34.51
CA VAL A 95 -27.09 -14.19 35.78
C VAL A 95 -27.05 -15.44 36.66
N ILE A 96 -26.03 -15.53 37.51
CA ILE A 96 -25.94 -16.56 38.54
C ILE A 96 -27.07 -16.26 39.54
N PRO A 97 -28.00 -17.19 39.81
CA PRO A 97 -28.98 -16.99 40.88
C PRO A 97 -28.25 -16.85 42.22
N PRO A 98 -28.78 -16.04 43.17
CA PRO A 98 -28.09 -15.77 44.42
C PRO A 98 -28.03 -17.07 45.24
N ALA A 99 -26.81 -17.60 45.38
CA ALA A 99 -26.53 -18.57 46.42
C ALA A 99 -26.55 -17.84 47.77
N GLU A 100 -27.22 -18.47 48.72
CA GLU A 100 -27.56 -17.93 50.03
C GLU A 100 -26.39 -17.33 50.82
N THR A 101 -26.75 -16.28 51.54
CA THR A 101 -26.03 -15.63 52.63
C THR A 101 -25.37 -16.61 53.60
N VAL A 102 -24.07 -16.39 53.85
CA VAL A 102 -23.52 -16.49 55.22
C VAL A 102 -22.73 -15.20 55.54
N PRO A 103 -22.89 -14.61 56.74
CA PRO A 103 -22.42 -13.26 57.06
C PRO A 103 -21.07 -13.23 57.78
N SER A 104 -20.42 -12.05 57.69
CA SER A 104 -19.48 -11.47 58.68
C SER A 104 -18.12 -12.16 58.89
N ALA A 105 -16.97 -11.49 59.01
CA ALA A 105 -16.72 -10.08 59.36
C ALA A 105 -15.33 -9.63 58.86
N ASP A 106 -15.24 -8.32 58.60
CA ASP A 106 -14.07 -7.43 58.55
C ASP A 106 -13.13 -7.65 59.78
N PRO A 107 -11.82 -7.33 59.72
CA PRO A 107 -11.39 -5.93 59.69
C PRO A 107 -10.30 -5.53 58.67
N ALA A 108 -10.39 -4.25 58.32
CA ALA A 108 -9.54 -3.38 57.49
C ALA A 108 -8.05 -3.15 57.97
N PRO A 109 -7.23 -2.33 57.24
CA PRO A 109 -5.75 -2.36 57.14
C PRO A 109 -4.98 -1.32 58.00
N PRO A 110 -3.65 -1.19 57.85
CA PRO A 110 -3.05 0.08 57.40
C PRO A 110 -1.87 -0.11 56.42
N SER A 111 -1.72 0.67 55.34
CA SER A 111 -1.25 2.06 55.24
C SER A 111 0.25 2.26 55.59
N ASN A 112 1.09 2.50 54.58
CA ASN A 112 2.30 3.36 54.62
C ASN A 112 2.83 3.51 53.17
N SER A 113 2.74 4.66 52.49
CA SER A 113 3.44 5.96 52.67
C SER A 113 4.89 5.97 52.17
N GLU A 114 5.17 6.96 51.30
CA GLU A 114 6.46 7.64 51.07
C GLU A 114 7.59 6.83 50.39
N GLN A 115 8.50 7.35 49.57
CA GLN A 115 8.73 8.55 48.73
C GLN A 115 10.05 8.22 47.94
N PRO A 116 10.57 9.07 47.02
CA PRO A 116 11.62 8.74 46.06
C PRO A 116 13.03 8.77 46.68
N VAL A 117 13.99 8.08 46.07
CA VAL A 117 15.42 8.27 46.35
C VAL A 117 16.06 9.11 45.23
N ASP A 118 16.21 10.38 45.54
CA ASP A 118 17.07 11.37 44.90
C ASP A 118 18.38 11.47 45.72
N GLY A 119 19.53 11.52 45.04
CA GLY A 119 20.70 12.26 45.52
C GLY A 119 21.91 11.51 46.10
N GLY A 120 23.09 11.90 45.59
CA GLY A 120 24.37 12.03 46.31
C GLY A 120 25.37 10.90 46.14
N GLU A 121 26.46 11.05 45.38
CA GLU A 121 27.73 11.76 45.67
C GLU A 121 28.77 10.94 46.48
N GLU A 122 30.03 11.24 46.15
CA GLU A 122 31.32 10.85 46.77
C GLU A 122 31.98 9.54 46.28
N ALA A 123 33.02 9.63 45.44
CA ALA A 123 34.41 10.03 45.70
C ALA A 123 35.28 8.87 46.21
N VAL A 124 36.25 8.46 45.39
CA VAL A 124 37.59 7.96 45.76
C VAL A 124 38.54 8.12 44.57
#